data_AF-A0A353ZMW8-F1
#
_entry.id   AF-A0A353ZMW8-F1
#
_cell.length_a   1.000
_cell.length_b   1.000
_cell.length_c   1.000
_cell.angle_alpha   90.00
_cell.angle_beta   90.00
_cell.angle_gamma   90.00
#
_symmetry.space_group_name_H-M   'P 1'
#
loop_
_entity.id
_entity.type
_entity.pdbx_description
1 polymer ?
#
loop_
_entity_poly.entity_id
_entity_poly.type
_entity_poly.pdbx_seq_one_letter_code
_entity_poly.pdbx_strand_id
1 'polypeptide(L)'
;MVEITLWIIAFVVGTLSAGRITRLLTQDSFPPAVWLRVKWDDKTDGNPWNILMHCHWCLSFWVTAPIALWAWLSNLHTSWWVFNGIMAATYVAALIVERDEKE
;
A
#
# COMPACT_ATOMS: atom_id res chain seq x y z
N MET A 1 -27.78 6.91 0.98
CA MET A 1 -26.81 7.82 0.32
C MET A 1 -25.51 7.93 1.11
N VAL A 2 -25.54 8.27 2.41
CA VAL A 2 -24.33 8.40 3.25
C VAL A 2 -23.44 7.15 3.26
N GLU A 3 -24.03 5.96 3.35
CA GLU A 3 -23.27 4.71 3.36
C GLU A 3 -22.49 4.46 2.05
N ILE A 4 -23.13 4.65 0.90
CA ILE A 4 -22.48 4.52 -0.42
C ILE A 4 -21.33 5.52 -0.53
N THR A 5 -21.54 6.77 -0.08
CA THR A 5 -20.48 7.79 -0.06
C THR A 5 -19.29 7.35 0.79
N LEU A 6 -19.52 6.77 1.98
CA LEU A 6 -18.44 6.27 2.84
C LEU A 6 -17.65 5.15 2.14
N TRP A 7 -18.33 4.21 1.50
CA TRP A 7 -17.66 3.14 0.75
C TRP A 7 -16.88 3.64 -0.46
N ILE A 8 -17.36 4.68 -1.15
CA ILE A 8 -16.61 5.32 -2.25
C ILE A 8 -15.34 5.98 -1.71
N ILE A 9 -15.44 6.74 -0.61
CA ILE A 9 -14.28 7.36 0.02
C ILE A 9 -13.29 6.28 0.50
N ALA A 10 -13.79 5.22 1.11
CA ALA A 10 -12.97 4.10 1.55
C ALA A 10 -12.30 3.39 0.36
N PHE A 11 -12.97 3.25 -0.78
CA PHE A 11 -12.35 2.71 -1.99
C PHE A 11 -11.16 3.57 -2.43
N VAL A 12 -11.34 4.90 -2.52
CA VAL A 12 -10.26 5.83 -2.91
C VAL A 12 -9.09 5.77 -1.91
N VAL A 13 -9.38 5.87 -0.61
CA VAL A 13 -8.36 5.82 0.44
C VAL A 13 -7.65 4.46 0.45
N GLY A 14 -8.39 3.37 0.29
CA GLY A 14 -7.85 2.02 0.20
C GLY A 14 -6.91 1.84 -0.99
N THR A 15 -7.28 2.35 -2.18
CA THR A 15 -6.42 2.31 -3.37
C THR A 15 -5.14 3.11 -3.16
N LEU A 16 -5.23 4.33 -2.62
CA LEU A 16 -4.04 5.16 -2.35
C LEU A 16 -3.13 4.52 -1.29
N SER A 17 -3.72 3.97 -0.22
CA SER A 17 -3.00 3.22 0.82
C SER A 17 -2.27 2.01 0.21
N ALA A 18 -2.96 1.21 -0.60
CA ALA A 18 -2.37 0.06 -1.27
C ALA A 18 -1.22 0.47 -2.21
N GLY A 19 -1.39 1.57 -2.95
CA GLY A 19 -0.33 2.14 -3.78
C GLY A 19 0.90 2.54 -2.97
N ARG A 20 0.71 3.22 -1.84
CA ARG A 20 1.81 3.62 -0.94
C ARG A 20 2.56 2.42 -0.41
N ILE A 21 1.84 1.43 0.13
CA ILE A 21 2.44 0.23 0.72
C ILE A 21 3.18 -0.57 -0.36
N THR A 22 2.58 -0.74 -1.53
CA THR A 22 3.22 -1.43 -2.66
C THR A 22 4.52 -0.74 -3.05
N ARG A 23 4.52 0.59 -3.20
CA ARG A 23 5.73 1.35 -3.50
C ARG A 23 6.77 1.24 -2.39
N LEU A 24 6.34 1.36 -1.13
CA LEU A 24 7.22 1.23 0.03
C LEU A 24 7.96 -0.12 0.00
N LEU A 25 7.22 -1.20 -0.27
CA LEU A 25 7.73 -2.56 -0.24
C LEU A 25 8.56 -2.95 -1.47
N THR A 26 8.30 -2.35 -2.63
CA THR A 26 8.97 -2.73 -3.90
C THR A 26 10.06 -1.77 -4.34
N GLN A 27 9.94 -0.47 -4.04
CA GLN A 27 10.75 0.59 -4.64
C GLN A 27 11.51 1.42 -3.60
N ASP A 28 10.85 1.86 -2.54
CA ASP A 28 11.45 2.83 -1.62
C ASP A 28 12.67 2.26 -0.86
N SER A 29 13.69 3.10 -0.68
CA SER A 29 14.90 2.78 0.09
C SER A 29 14.74 2.96 1.61
N PHE A 30 13.51 2.84 2.12
CA PHE A 30 13.24 2.89 3.55
C PHE A 30 13.87 1.66 4.23
N PRO A 31 14.77 1.81 5.24
CA PRO A 31 15.59 0.69 5.71
C PRO A 31 14.81 -0.57 6.12
N PRO A 32 13.66 -0.48 6.83
CA PRO A 32 12.83 -1.65 7.11
C PRO A 32 12.28 -2.36 5.87
N ALA A 33 11.89 -1.61 4.83
CA ALA A 33 11.37 -2.20 3.60
C ALA A 33 12.49 -2.85 2.78
N VAL A 34 13.67 -2.23 2.73
CA VAL A 34 14.87 -2.83 2.13
C VAL A 34 15.25 -4.12 2.85
N TRP A 35 15.30 -4.09 4.18
CA TRP A 35 15.58 -5.28 4.99
C TRP A 35 14.58 -6.41 4.70
N LEU A 36 13.28 -6.08 4.59
CA LEU A 36 12.25 -7.06 4.28
C LEU A 36 12.43 -7.67 2.90
N ARG A 37 12.78 -6.86 1.88
CA ARG A 37 13.08 -7.35 0.52
C ARG A 37 14.27 -8.30 0.52
N VAL A 38 15.38 -7.91 1.15
CA VAL A 38 16.57 -8.77 1.26
C VAL A 38 16.23 -10.10 1.96
N LYS A 39 15.46 -10.06 3.05
CA LYS A 39 15.02 -11.28 3.74
C LYS A 39 14.08 -12.14 2.91
N TRP A 40 13.27 -11.53 2.06
CA TRP A 40 12.44 -12.27 1.11
C TRP A 40 13.30 -12.95 0.06
N ASP A 41 14.32 -12.25 -0.46
CA ASP A 41 15.26 -12.78 -1.43
C ASP A 41 16.01 -13.99 -0.90
N ASP A 42 16.61 -13.88 0.29
CA ASP A 42 17.30 -14.98 0.97
C ASP A 42 16.40 -16.24 1.09
N LYS A 43 15.09 -16.03 1.28
CA LYS A 43 14.12 -17.12 1.51
C LYS A 43 13.56 -17.71 0.21
N THR A 44 13.54 -16.94 -0.87
CA THR A 44 12.87 -17.30 -2.12
C THR A 44 13.82 -17.44 -3.30
N ASP A 45 15.13 -17.44 -3.05
CA ASP A 45 16.14 -17.64 -4.09
C ASP A 45 15.85 -18.89 -4.93
N GLY A 46 15.89 -18.74 -6.25
CA GLY A 46 15.51 -19.77 -7.23
C GLY A 46 14.02 -20.12 -7.33
N ASN A 47 13.13 -19.47 -6.59
CA ASN A 47 11.68 -19.71 -6.60
C ASN A 47 10.91 -18.60 -7.34
N PRO A 48 9.88 -18.92 -8.16
CA PRO A 48 8.99 -17.91 -8.76
C PRO A 48 8.39 -16.89 -7.78
N TRP A 49 8.24 -17.23 -6.50
CA TRP A 49 7.79 -16.31 -5.45
C TRP A 49 8.74 -15.15 -5.19
N ASN A 50 10.00 -15.22 -5.64
CA ASN A 50 10.95 -14.13 -5.51
C ASN A 50 10.45 -12.84 -6.19
N ILE A 51 9.81 -12.96 -7.36
CA ILE A 51 9.31 -11.80 -8.13
C ILE A 51 8.28 -10.96 -7.37
N LEU A 52 7.64 -11.54 -6.35
CA LEU A 52 6.56 -10.91 -5.60
C LEU A 52 6.99 -9.57 -5.00
N MET A 53 8.17 -9.51 -4.38
CA MET A 53 8.66 -8.29 -3.72
C MET A 53 9.38 -7.32 -4.66
N HIS A 54 9.53 -7.69 -5.94
CA HIS A 54 10.22 -6.88 -6.97
C HIS A 54 9.29 -6.40 -8.07
N CYS A 55 8.07 -6.92 -8.14
CA CYS A 55 7.06 -6.52 -9.12
C CYS A 55 5.87 -5.85 -8.42
N HIS A 56 5.70 -4.54 -8.64
CA HIS A 56 4.59 -3.77 -8.08
C HIS A 56 3.22 -4.28 -8.55
N TRP A 57 3.11 -4.78 -9.78
CA TRP A 57 1.88 -5.42 -10.28
C TRP A 57 1.55 -6.70 -9.52
N CYS A 58 2.55 -7.54 -9.25
CA CYS A 58 2.36 -8.75 -8.46
C CYS A 58 2.00 -8.43 -7.02
N LEU A 59 2.75 -7.53 -6.37
CA LEU A 59 2.55 -7.23 -4.95
C LEU A 59 1.26 -6.45 -4.67
N SER A 60 0.86 -5.55 -5.57
CA SER A 60 -0.33 -4.69 -5.37
C SER A 60 -1.60 -5.49 -5.11
N PHE A 61 -1.79 -6.64 -5.76
CA PHE A 61 -2.90 -7.55 -5.48
C PHE A 61 -2.86 -8.03 -4.02
N TRP A 62 -1.70 -8.52 -3.57
CA TRP A 62 -1.51 -9.06 -2.22
C TRP A 62 -1.56 -8.00 -1.12
N VAL A 63 -1.31 -6.73 -1.45
CA VAL A 63 -1.47 -5.60 -0.54
C VAL A 63 -2.93 -5.13 -0.50
N THR A 64 -3.61 -5.08 -1.65
CA THR A 64 -4.99 -4.61 -1.74
C THR A 64 -5.96 -5.58 -1.08
N ALA A 65 -5.76 -6.89 -1.26
CA ALA A 65 -6.63 -7.93 -0.70
C ALA A 65 -6.83 -7.83 0.82
N PRO A 66 -5.79 -7.76 1.69
CA PRO A 66 -5.98 -7.61 3.13
C PRO A 66 -6.57 -6.26 3.52
N ILE A 67 -6.28 -5.17 2.79
CA ILE A 67 -6.89 -3.85 3.05
C ILE A 67 -8.40 -3.91 2.81
N ALA A 68 -8.82 -4.48 1.68
CA ALA A 68 -10.23 -4.65 1.33
C ALA A 68 -10.94 -5.61 2.28
N LEU A 69 -10.30 -6.73 2.64
CA LEU A 69 -10.83 -7.69 3.59
C LEU A 69 -11.00 -7.06 4.99
N TRP A 70 -10.02 -6.26 5.44
CA TRP A 70 -10.13 -5.53 6.71
C TRP A 70 -11.26 -4.51 6.67
N ALA A 71 -11.42 -3.77 5.55
CA ALA A 71 -12.54 -2.84 5.37
C ALA A 71 -13.88 -3.56 5.54
N TRP A 72 -14.04 -4.70 4.87
CA TRP A 72 -15.27 -5.48 4.90
C TRP A 72 -15.56 -6.11 6.27
N LEU A 73 -14.58 -6.80 6.86
CA LEU A 73 -14.77 -7.50 8.14
C LEU A 73 -14.96 -6.55 9.33
N SER A 74 -14.35 -5.36 9.29
CA SER A 74 -14.45 -4.38 10.37
C SER A 74 -15.55 -3.34 10.14
N ASN A 75 -16.27 -3.41 9.01
CA ASN A 75 -17.23 -2.41 8.58
C ASN A 75 -16.66 -0.98 8.68
N LEU A 76 -15.48 -0.76 8.10
CA LEU A 76 -14.76 0.52 8.13
C LEU A 76 -14.50 1.07 9.54
N HIS A 77 -14.13 0.20 10.48
CA HIS A 77 -13.77 0.61 11.84
C HIS A 77 -12.70 1.71 11.86
N THR A 78 -12.66 2.52 12.93
CA THR A 78 -11.71 3.65 13.07
C THR A 78 -10.26 3.25 12.83
N SER A 79 -9.86 2.04 13.25
CA SER A 79 -8.50 1.54 13.01
C SER A 79 -8.16 1.38 11.53
N TRP A 80 -9.14 1.00 10.70
CA TRP A 80 -8.96 0.94 9.24
C TRP A 80 -8.70 2.33 8.66
N TRP A 81 -9.48 3.33 9.10
CA TRP A 81 -9.32 4.72 8.66
C TRP A 81 -8.00 5.34 9.11
N VAL A 82 -7.60 5.13 10.36
CA VAL A 82 -6.34 5.68 10.88
C VAL A 82 -5.17 5.14 10.08
N PHE A 83 -5.07 3.82 9.91
CA PHE A 83 -3.95 3.23 9.19
C PHE A 83 -3.97 3.60 7.70
N ASN A 84 -5.06 3.33 6.99
CA ASN A 84 -5.12 3.54 5.54
C ASN A 84 -5.16 5.03 5.18
N GLY A 85 -5.76 5.87 6.02
CA GLY A 85 -5.76 7.32 5.86
C GLY A 85 -4.36 7.90 5.94
N ILE A 86 -3.53 7.48 6.91
CA ILE A 86 -2.14 7.91 7.02
C ILE A 86 -1.34 7.47 5.79
N MET A 87 -1.49 6.22 5.36
CA MET A 87 -0.77 5.70 4.18
C MET A 87 -1.19 6.42 2.90
N ALA A 88 -2.49 6.67 2.71
CA ALA A 88 -2.99 7.43 1.57
C ALA A 88 -2.50 8.89 1.58
N ALA A 89 -2.61 9.57 2.72
CA ALA A 89 -2.21 10.97 2.87
C ALA A 89 -0.71 11.18 2.62
N THR A 90 0.14 10.32 3.19
CA THR A 90 1.59 10.39 2.98
C THR A 90 1.98 10.13 1.53
N TYR A 91 1.22 9.32 0.80
CA TYR A 91 1.46 9.11 -0.62
C TYR A 91 1.16 10.35 -1.44
N VAL A 92 -0.02 10.94 -1.23
CA VAL A 92 -0.44 12.15 -1.93
C VAL A 92 0.48 13.32 -1.58
N ALA A 93 0.85 13.48 -0.31
CA ALA A 93 1.77 14.52 0.13
C ALA A 93 3.14 14.40 -0.58
N ALA A 94 3.71 13.20 -0.68
CA ALA A 94 4.96 12.99 -1.40
C ALA A 94 4.84 13.29 -2.90
N LEU A 95 3.72 12.94 -3.53
CA LEU A 95 3.47 13.26 -4.95
C LEU A 95 3.37 14.76 -5.20
N ILE A 96 2.82 15.53 -4.25
CA ILE A 96 2.76 17.00 -4.32
C ILE A 96 4.17 17.58 -4.21
N VAL A 97 4.92 17.21 -3.17
CA VAL A 97 6.29 17.72 -2.95
C VAL A 97 7.21 17.41 -4.13
N GLU A 98 7.19 16.17 -4.63
CA GLU A 98 7.96 15.75 -5.82
C GLU A 98 7.58 16.52 -7.09
N ARG A 99 6.33 16.99 -7.19
CA ARG A 99 5.88 17.82 -8.31
C ARG A 99 6.38 19.26 -8.16
N ASP A 100 6.34 19.80 -6.95
CA ASP A 100 6.78 21.16 -6.65
C ASP A 100 8.31 21.32 -6.83
N GLU A 101 9.09 20.26 -6.60
CA GLU A 101 10.55 20.25 -6.81
C GLU A 101 10.98 20.18 -8.29
N LYS A 102 10.07 19.89 -9.23
CA LYS A 102 10.40 19.72 -10.66
C LYS A 102 10.41 21.01 -11.47
N GLU A 103 10.29 22.16 -10.82
CA GLU A 103 10.43 23.51 -11.39
C GLU A 103 11.83 24.11 -11.12
#